data_AF-A0A419DUV9-F1
#
_entry.id   AF-A0A419DUV9-F1
#
_cell.length_a   1.000
_cell.length_b   1.000
_cell.length_c   1.000
_cell.angle_alpha   90.00
_cell.angle_beta   90.00
_cell.angle_gamma   90.00
#
_symmetry.space_group_name_H-M   'P 1'
#
loop_
_entity.id
_entity.type
_entity.pdbx_description
1 polymer ?
#
loop_
_entity_poly.entity_id
_entity_poly.type
_entity_poly.pdbx_seq_one_letter_code
_entity_poly.pdbx_strand_id
1 'polypeptide(L)'
;MFFSFPLWVIIMLAIMLEDGLPVFYIQERVGRFGKIFMGIKFRSMVKNAEKASGPVQAVENDPRVTKVGRILRKTAMDELPQLINIAKGQMSFVGPRALRPIECGVDGSLISDNSDKEFNTRHQVMPGLTGAAQVLAPRSVSRKDKLRYDLWYIENQSFLLDVNLIIYSFWISFKSKWDSSRSPLPRQANIFGKSQFLTPGP
;
A
#
# COMPACT_ATOMS: atom_id res chain seq x y z
N MET A 1 -13.09 2.06 13.80
CA MET A 1 -13.89 0.98 13.18
C MET A 1 -15.39 1.21 13.34
N PHE A 2 -15.91 1.52 14.54
CA PHE A 2 -17.34 1.79 14.75
C PHE A 2 -17.85 3.03 14.00
N PHE A 3 -17.11 4.14 14.04
CA PHE A 3 -17.49 5.39 13.36
C PHE A 3 -17.57 5.30 11.84
N SER A 4 -16.80 4.39 11.22
CA SER A 4 -16.80 4.23 9.77
C SER A 4 -17.82 3.20 9.27
N PHE A 5 -18.54 2.50 10.16
CA PHE A 5 -19.45 1.43 9.77
C PHE A 5 -20.57 1.85 8.80
N PRO A 6 -21.25 3.01 8.96
CA PRO A 6 -22.25 3.45 7.98
C PRO A 6 -21.67 3.61 6.56
N LEU A 7 -20.43 4.11 6.46
CA LEU A 7 -19.72 4.24 5.20
C LEU A 7 -19.41 2.88 4.58
N TRP A 8 -19.10 1.86 5.38
CA TRP A 8 -18.87 0.51 4.87
C TRP A 8 -20.12 -0.02 4.19
N VAL A 9 -21.29 0.11 4.83
CA VAL A 9 -22.57 -0.35 4.26
C VAL A 9 -22.83 0.31 2.90
N ILE A 10 -22.62 1.63 2.81
CA ILE A 10 -22.79 2.38 1.54
C ILE A 10 -21.84 1.87 0.47
N ILE A 11 -20.55 1.71 0.78
CA ILE A 11 -19.56 1.18 -0.16
C ILE A 11 -19.93 -0.24 -0.60
N MET A 12 -20.36 -1.08 0.34
CA MET A 12 -20.73 -2.46 0.04
C MET A 12 -21.93 -2.54 -0.91
N LEU A 13 -22.96 -1.74 -0.66
CA LEU A 13 -24.12 -1.63 -1.53
C LEU A 13 -23.74 -1.10 -2.92
N ALA A 14 -22.89 -0.07 -2.99
CA ALA A 14 -22.43 0.49 -4.27
C ALA A 14 -21.68 -0.55 -5.13
N ILE A 15 -20.77 -1.34 -4.51
CA ILE A 15 -20.06 -2.42 -5.21
C ILE A 15 -21.04 -3.51 -5.66
N MET A 16 -21.97 -3.89 -4.78
CA MET A 16 -22.95 -4.94 -5.07
C MET A 16 -23.93 -4.54 -6.18
N LEU A 17 -24.35 -3.27 -6.23
CA LEU A 17 -25.23 -2.75 -7.29
C LEU A 17 -24.51 -2.61 -8.62
N GLU A 18 -23.21 -2.28 -8.62
CA GLU A 18 -22.44 -2.11 -9.87
C GLU A 18 -22.00 -3.45 -10.47
N ASP A 19 -21.45 -4.36 -9.66
CA ASP A 19 -20.79 -5.58 -10.16
C ASP A 19 -21.10 -6.81 -9.27
N GLY A 20 -22.03 -6.73 -8.30
CA GLY A 20 -22.47 -7.88 -7.50
C GLY A 20 -21.43 -8.45 -6.51
N LEU A 21 -21.76 -9.56 -5.86
CA LEU A 21 -20.87 -10.24 -4.90
C LEU A 21 -19.66 -10.94 -5.57
N PRO A 22 -18.54 -11.17 -4.86
CA PRO A 22 -18.21 -10.78 -3.48
C PRO A 22 -17.75 -9.31 -3.31
N VAL A 23 -18.19 -8.64 -2.25
CA VAL A 23 -17.84 -7.22 -2.02
C VAL A 23 -16.39 -7.02 -1.56
N PHE A 24 -15.85 -7.99 -0.83
CA PHE A 24 -14.46 -7.95 -0.38
C PHE A 24 -13.55 -8.67 -1.36
N TYR A 25 -12.36 -8.09 -1.54
CA TYR A 25 -11.22 -8.75 -2.16
C TYR A 25 -10.24 -9.15 -1.05
N ILE A 26 -9.93 -10.44 -0.98
CA ILE A 26 -9.08 -11.03 0.05
C ILE A 26 -7.85 -11.62 -0.63
N GLN A 27 -6.68 -11.37 -0.07
CA GLN A 27 -5.42 -11.78 -0.65
C GLN A 27 -4.34 -12.05 0.39
N GLU A 28 -3.53 -13.08 0.14
CA GLU A 28 -2.31 -13.34 0.90
C GLU A 28 -1.32 -12.18 0.80
N ARG A 29 -0.77 -11.83 1.96
CA ARG A 29 0.21 -10.77 2.15
C ARG A 29 1.29 -11.23 3.11
N VAL A 30 2.49 -10.73 2.90
CA VAL A 30 3.63 -10.99 3.78
C VAL A 30 3.65 -9.97 4.91
N GLY A 31 3.59 -10.46 6.14
CA GLY A 31 3.63 -9.70 7.37
C GLY A 31 5.00 -9.71 8.05
N ARG A 32 4.99 -9.36 9.34
CA ARG A 32 6.20 -9.34 10.17
C ARG A 32 6.83 -10.75 10.23
N PHE A 33 8.15 -10.81 10.10
CA PHE A 33 8.96 -12.02 10.03
C PHE A 33 8.54 -13.00 8.93
N GLY A 34 8.01 -12.49 7.82
CA GLY A 34 7.57 -13.31 6.69
C GLY A 34 6.24 -14.03 6.91
N LYS A 35 5.56 -13.81 8.04
CA LYS A 35 4.28 -14.49 8.34
C LYS A 35 3.20 -14.08 7.35
N ILE A 36 2.61 -15.06 6.67
CA ILE A 36 1.53 -14.81 5.72
C ILE A 36 0.22 -14.51 6.46
N PHE A 37 -0.52 -13.51 5.98
CA PHE A 37 -1.86 -13.20 6.47
C PHE A 37 -2.79 -12.78 5.32
N MET A 38 -4.09 -12.83 5.57
CA MET A 38 -5.11 -12.42 4.60
C MET A 38 -5.40 -10.92 4.71
N GLY A 39 -4.87 -10.13 3.77
CA GLY A 39 -5.21 -8.73 3.62
C GLY A 39 -6.60 -8.55 3.02
N ILE A 40 -7.42 -7.70 3.65
CA ILE A 40 -8.83 -7.48 3.27
C ILE A 40 -8.97 -6.09 2.65
N LYS A 41 -9.62 -6.00 1.50
CA LYS A 41 -9.97 -4.73 0.83
C LYS A 41 -11.39 -4.77 0.31
N PHE A 42 -11.96 -3.61 0.02
CA PHE A 42 -13.14 -3.55 -0.85
C PHE A 42 -12.73 -3.88 -2.29
N ARG A 43 -13.58 -4.61 -3.00
CA ARG A 43 -13.33 -4.95 -4.39
C ARG A 43 -13.47 -3.70 -5.25
N SER A 44 -12.37 -3.26 -5.86
CA SER A 44 -12.31 -2.10 -6.75
C SER A 44 -12.10 -2.48 -8.22
N MET A 45 -12.11 -3.77 -8.54
CA MET A 45 -11.99 -4.30 -9.90
C MET A 45 -13.15 -5.23 -10.23
N VAL A 46 -13.41 -5.44 -11.52
CA VAL A 46 -14.37 -6.43 -12.02
C VAL A 46 -14.06 -7.81 -11.47
N LYS A 47 -15.07 -8.67 -11.37
CA LYS A 47 -14.86 -10.09 -11.02
C LYS A 47 -13.83 -10.71 -11.96
N ASN A 48 -12.98 -11.56 -11.40
CA ASN A 48 -12.00 -12.32 -12.16
C ASN A 48 -10.99 -11.44 -12.95
N ALA A 49 -10.73 -10.21 -12.50
CA ALA A 49 -9.77 -9.28 -13.12
C ALA A 49 -8.35 -9.85 -13.32
N GLU A 50 -7.96 -10.87 -12.55
CA GLU A 50 -6.66 -11.53 -12.64
C GLU A 50 -6.73 -12.89 -13.37
N LYS A 51 -7.91 -13.33 -13.85
CA LYS A 51 -8.10 -14.68 -14.42
C LYS A 51 -7.33 -14.90 -15.73
N ALA A 52 -7.19 -13.86 -16.55
CA ALA A 52 -6.49 -13.94 -17.83
C ALA A 52 -5.01 -13.52 -17.75
N SER A 53 -4.65 -12.62 -16.84
CA SER A 53 -3.33 -12.00 -16.77
C SER A 53 -2.50 -12.39 -15.54
N GLY A 54 -3.09 -13.06 -14.56
CA GLY A 54 -2.47 -13.27 -13.25
C GLY A 54 -2.35 -11.98 -12.43
N PRO A 55 -1.52 -11.97 -11.38
CA PRO A 55 -1.39 -10.86 -10.44
C PRO A 55 -0.60 -9.68 -11.03
N VAL A 56 -1.21 -8.94 -11.97
CA VAL A 56 -0.59 -7.76 -12.59
C VAL A 56 -0.97 -6.48 -11.85
N GLN A 57 0.03 -5.65 -11.51
CA GLN A 57 -0.20 -4.34 -10.92
C GLN A 57 -1.09 -3.48 -11.83
N ALA A 58 -2.06 -2.79 -11.22
CA ALA A 58 -2.98 -1.94 -11.96
C ALA A 58 -2.23 -0.78 -12.64
N VAL A 59 -2.56 -0.52 -13.90
CA VAL A 59 -2.05 0.63 -14.65
C VAL A 59 -2.99 1.83 -14.52
N GLU A 60 -2.52 3.00 -14.93
CA GLU A 60 -3.39 4.18 -15.04
C GLU A 60 -4.53 3.90 -16.03
N ASN A 61 -5.76 4.25 -15.66
CA ASN A 61 -6.98 3.96 -16.43
C ASN A 61 -7.18 2.46 -16.79
N ASP A 62 -6.74 1.55 -15.92
CA ASP A 62 -6.90 0.11 -16.14
C ASP A 62 -8.40 -0.26 -16.34
N PRO A 63 -8.74 -0.93 -17.46
CA PRO A 63 -10.13 -1.24 -17.80
C PRO A 63 -10.79 -2.23 -16.83
N ARG A 64 -9.99 -2.92 -16.01
CA ARG A 64 -10.48 -3.84 -14.98
C ARG A 64 -11.05 -3.10 -13.76
N VAL A 65 -10.86 -1.78 -13.65
CA VAL A 65 -11.32 -0.97 -12.52
C VAL A 65 -12.76 -0.50 -12.75
N THR A 66 -13.66 -0.80 -11.81
CA THR A 66 -15.07 -0.37 -11.92
C THR A 66 -15.23 1.14 -11.66
N LYS A 67 -16.40 1.73 -11.93
CA LYS A 67 -16.62 3.16 -11.67
C LYS A 67 -16.59 3.46 -10.17
N VAL A 68 -17.23 2.63 -9.34
CA VAL A 68 -17.13 2.71 -7.88
C VAL A 68 -15.69 2.47 -7.45
N GLY A 69 -15.02 1.46 -8.01
CA GLY A 69 -13.63 1.14 -7.75
C GLY A 69 -12.67 2.31 -8.02
N ARG A 70 -12.92 3.10 -9.07
CA ARG A 70 -12.14 4.29 -9.39
C ARG A 70 -12.24 5.34 -8.29
N ILE A 71 -13.45 5.58 -7.75
CA ILE A 71 -13.67 6.51 -6.64
C ILE A 71 -12.98 6.00 -5.37
N LEU A 72 -13.14 4.70 -5.06
CA LEU A 72 -12.53 4.09 -3.88
C LEU A 72 -11.00 4.19 -3.92
N ARG A 73 -10.38 3.89 -5.05
CA ARG A 73 -8.92 4.00 -5.24
C ARG A 73 -8.41 5.43 -5.16
N LYS A 74 -9.14 6.36 -5.77
CA LYS A 74 -8.83 7.80 -5.76
C LYS A 74 -8.78 8.36 -4.32
N THR A 75 -9.64 7.82 -3.45
CA THR A 75 -9.79 8.23 -2.06
C THR A 75 -9.10 7.30 -1.05
N ALA A 76 -8.43 6.23 -1.53
CA ALA A 76 -7.89 5.13 -0.73
C ALA A 76 -8.93 4.43 0.18
N MET A 77 -10.22 4.61 -0.08
CA MET A 77 -11.29 3.97 0.69
C MET A 77 -11.37 2.46 0.46
N ASP A 78 -10.79 1.94 -0.64
CA ASP A 78 -10.74 0.50 -0.88
C ASP A 78 -9.88 -0.25 0.16
N GLU A 79 -8.93 0.42 0.80
CA GLU A 79 -8.06 -0.16 1.84
C GLU A 79 -8.66 -0.07 3.25
N LEU A 80 -9.82 0.57 3.43
CA LEU A 80 -10.48 0.73 4.73
C LEU A 80 -10.72 -0.60 5.49
N PRO A 81 -11.01 -1.73 4.81
CA PRO A 81 -11.12 -3.02 5.51
C PRO A 81 -9.84 -3.53 6.18
N GLN A 82 -8.67 -3.02 5.81
CA GLN A 82 -7.40 -3.36 6.46
C GLN A 82 -7.31 -2.90 7.92
N LEU A 83 -8.21 -2.00 8.37
CA LEU A 83 -8.34 -1.68 9.79
C LEU A 83 -8.64 -2.92 10.64
N ILE A 84 -9.27 -3.95 10.05
CA ILE A 84 -9.46 -5.26 10.70
C ILE A 84 -8.11 -5.96 10.89
N ASN A 85 -7.22 -5.92 9.89
CA ASN A 85 -5.88 -6.51 10.00
C ASN A 85 -5.03 -5.79 11.05
N ILE A 86 -5.17 -4.46 11.18
CA ILE A 86 -4.54 -3.69 12.26
C ILE A 86 -5.08 -4.13 13.62
N ALA A 87 -6.40 -4.22 13.78
CA ALA A 87 -7.01 -4.68 15.03
C ALA A 87 -6.59 -6.12 15.42
N LYS A 88 -6.30 -6.97 14.43
CA LYS A 88 -5.78 -8.33 14.62
C LYS A 88 -4.27 -8.40 14.89
N GLY A 89 -3.56 -7.27 14.91
CA GLY A 89 -2.10 -7.23 15.09
C GLY A 89 -1.30 -7.79 13.90
N GLN A 90 -1.90 -7.84 12.71
CA GLN A 90 -1.24 -8.30 11.48
C GLN A 90 -0.60 -7.15 10.69
N MET A 91 -1.10 -5.93 10.90
CA MET A 91 -0.62 -4.70 10.27
C MET A 91 -0.52 -3.58 11.32
N SER A 92 0.22 -2.53 10.99
CA SER A 92 0.25 -1.24 11.70
C SER A 92 -0.36 -0.14 10.83
N PHE A 93 -0.58 1.04 11.41
CA PHE A 93 -0.97 2.22 10.61
C PHE A 93 0.17 2.66 9.69
N VAL A 94 1.40 2.67 10.22
CA VAL A 94 2.61 3.09 9.51
C VAL A 94 3.61 1.95 9.46
N GLY A 95 4.16 1.68 8.29
CA GLY A 95 5.13 0.62 8.05
C GLY A 95 5.35 0.38 6.56
N PRO A 96 6.29 -0.51 6.19
CA PRO A 96 6.48 -0.91 4.80
C PRO A 96 5.20 -1.50 4.22
N ARG A 97 4.96 -1.30 2.91
CA ARG A 97 3.76 -1.85 2.27
C ARG A 97 3.74 -3.38 2.37
N ALA A 98 2.58 -3.95 2.72
CA ALA A 98 2.34 -5.39 2.67
C ALA A 98 2.32 -5.88 1.22
N LEU A 99 3.31 -6.66 0.82
CA LEU A 99 3.45 -7.22 -0.53
C LEU A 99 2.83 -8.62 -0.61
N ARG A 100 2.49 -9.08 -1.82
CA ARG A 100 2.06 -10.47 -2.05
C ARG A 100 3.26 -11.43 -1.90
N PRO A 101 3.08 -12.71 -1.54
CA PRO A 101 4.17 -13.69 -1.49
C PRO A 101 5.04 -13.73 -2.76
N ILE A 102 4.39 -13.74 -3.93
CA ILE A 102 5.03 -13.68 -5.25
C ILE A 102 5.83 -12.39 -5.51
N GLU A 103 5.48 -11.28 -4.85
CA GLU A 103 6.23 -10.03 -4.94
C GLU A 103 7.46 -10.01 -4.01
N CYS A 104 7.53 -10.95 -3.06
CA CYS A 104 8.62 -11.10 -2.09
C CYS A 104 9.50 -12.33 -2.33
N GLY A 105 9.16 -13.21 -3.27
CA GLY A 105 9.85 -14.51 -3.46
C GLY A 105 9.64 -15.49 -2.31
N VAL A 106 8.67 -15.25 -1.41
CA VAL A 106 8.43 -16.05 -0.19
C VAL A 106 7.63 -17.33 -0.49
N ASP A 107 6.99 -17.41 -1.65
CA ASP A 107 6.26 -18.60 -2.13
C ASP A 107 7.13 -19.61 -2.89
N GLY A 108 8.45 -19.39 -2.92
CA GLY A 108 9.40 -20.25 -3.64
C GLY A 108 9.51 -19.95 -5.14
N SER A 109 8.85 -18.90 -5.64
CA SER A 109 8.98 -18.46 -7.03
C SER A 109 9.81 -17.17 -7.14
N LEU A 110 10.99 -17.29 -7.75
CA LEU A 110 11.82 -16.24 -8.36
C LEU A 110 12.08 -14.98 -7.51
N ILE A 111 13.03 -15.07 -6.57
CA ILE A 111 14.07 -14.05 -6.43
C ILE A 111 15.40 -14.81 -6.32
N SER A 112 16.03 -15.05 -7.46
CA SER A 112 17.46 -15.34 -7.55
C SER A 112 18.21 -14.04 -7.34
N ASP A 113 19.32 -14.12 -6.62
CA ASP A 113 20.35 -13.09 -6.38
C ASP A 113 20.19 -12.33 -5.08
N ASN A 114 20.89 -12.81 -4.03
CA ASN A 114 21.71 -12.13 -2.99
C ASN A 114 21.30 -10.73 -2.44
N SER A 115 20.13 -10.21 -2.80
CA SER A 115 19.45 -9.01 -2.34
C SER A 115 18.46 -9.34 -1.19
N ASP A 116 18.40 -10.62 -0.82
CA ASP A 116 17.51 -11.20 0.16
C ASP A 116 17.69 -10.62 1.56
N LYS A 117 18.92 -10.30 1.99
CA LYS A 117 19.13 -9.86 3.38
C LYS A 117 18.55 -8.47 3.63
N GLU A 118 18.86 -7.51 2.77
CA GLU A 118 18.32 -6.14 2.86
C GLU A 118 16.83 -6.10 2.59
N PHE A 119 16.36 -6.83 1.58
CA PHE A 119 14.93 -6.88 1.30
C PHE A 119 14.15 -7.50 2.46
N ASN A 120 14.67 -8.57 3.08
CA ASN A 120 14.04 -9.20 4.24
C ASN A 120 14.03 -8.33 5.50
N THR A 121 14.94 -7.36 5.62
CA THR A 121 14.91 -6.37 6.71
C THR A 121 13.57 -5.65 6.76
N ARG A 122 12.91 -5.42 5.60
CA ARG A 122 11.56 -4.81 5.55
C ARG A 122 10.52 -5.57 6.40
N HIS A 123 10.69 -6.88 6.53
CA HIS A 123 9.76 -7.74 7.25
C HIS A 123 10.04 -7.77 8.76
N GLN A 124 11.05 -7.07 9.29
CA GLN A 124 11.32 -7.04 10.74
C GLN A 124 10.25 -6.27 11.54
N VAL A 125 9.53 -5.36 10.88
CA VAL A 125 8.42 -4.58 11.44
C VAL A 125 7.09 -5.03 10.85
N MET A 126 5.98 -4.63 11.48
CA MET A 126 4.65 -4.84 10.89
C MET A 126 4.50 -4.02 9.61
N PRO A 127 3.90 -4.57 8.55
CA PRO A 127 3.58 -3.77 7.39
C PRO A 127 2.50 -2.74 7.71
N GLY A 128 2.58 -1.59 7.04
CA GLY A 128 1.69 -0.45 7.26
C GLY A 128 0.53 -0.38 6.27
N LEU A 129 -0.55 0.27 6.71
CA LEU A 129 -1.56 0.82 5.80
C LEU A 129 -0.97 1.95 4.94
N THR A 130 -0.15 2.81 5.56
CA THR A 130 0.71 3.79 4.90
C THR A 130 2.17 3.60 5.28
N GLY A 131 3.08 4.26 4.59
CA GLY A 131 4.52 4.12 4.83
C GLY A 131 5.35 5.17 4.11
N ALA A 132 6.62 5.29 4.51
CA ALA A 132 7.55 6.26 3.93
C ALA A 132 7.68 6.11 2.41
N ALA A 133 7.77 4.88 1.89
CA ALA A 133 7.81 4.65 0.45
C ALA A 133 6.51 5.09 -0.25
N GLN A 134 5.34 4.89 0.36
CA GLN A 134 4.06 5.29 -0.23
C GLN A 134 3.85 6.81 -0.26
N VAL A 135 4.35 7.52 0.75
CA VAL A 135 4.16 8.97 0.90
C VAL A 135 5.26 9.77 0.21
N LEU A 136 6.51 9.31 0.29
CA LEU A 136 7.68 10.11 -0.06
C LEU A 136 8.32 9.70 -1.39
N ALA A 137 8.16 8.44 -1.82
CA ALA A 137 8.79 7.98 -3.05
C ALA A 137 7.98 8.46 -4.28
N PRO A 138 8.63 8.96 -5.34
CA PRO A 138 7.95 9.16 -6.61
C PRO A 138 7.38 7.84 -7.13
N ARG A 139 6.20 7.86 -7.76
CA ARG A 139 5.53 6.64 -8.21
C ARG A 139 6.36 5.80 -9.18
N SER A 140 7.11 6.48 -10.07
CA SER A 140 7.93 5.90 -11.13
C SER A 140 9.24 5.26 -10.64
N VAL A 141 9.62 5.43 -9.37
CA VAL A 141 10.90 4.88 -8.90
C VAL A 141 10.86 3.36 -8.79
N SER A 142 12.04 2.77 -8.97
CA SER A 142 12.24 1.33 -8.97
C SER A 142 11.83 0.69 -7.64
N ARG A 143 11.60 -0.63 -7.63
CA ARG A 143 11.37 -1.38 -6.39
C ARG A 143 12.54 -1.24 -5.42
N LYS A 144 13.77 -1.22 -5.93
CA LYS A 144 15.00 -1.04 -5.14
C LYS A 144 15.02 0.32 -4.45
N ASP A 145 14.60 1.39 -5.13
CA ASP A 145 14.53 2.72 -4.51
C ASP A 145 13.40 2.82 -3.48
N LYS A 146 12.26 2.16 -3.73
CA LYS A 146 11.18 2.05 -2.72
C LYS A 146 11.67 1.35 -1.45
N LEU A 147 12.50 0.31 -1.58
CA LEU A 147 13.11 -0.36 -0.43
C LEU A 147 13.97 0.59 0.41
N ARG A 148 14.72 1.52 -0.19
CA ARG A 148 15.52 2.51 0.57
C ARG A 148 14.66 3.37 1.51
N TYR A 149 13.46 3.74 1.10
CA TYR A 149 12.52 4.47 1.96
C TYR A 149 11.95 3.60 3.08
N ASP A 150 11.69 2.32 2.80
CA ASP A 150 11.22 1.36 3.79
C ASP A 150 12.29 1.09 4.87
N LEU A 151 13.56 0.92 4.47
CA LEU A 151 14.68 0.72 5.39
C LEU A 151 14.94 1.95 6.26
N TRP A 152 14.93 3.13 5.66
CA TRP A 152 15.08 4.37 6.41
C TRP A 152 13.99 4.56 7.46
N TYR A 153 12.74 4.21 7.12
CA TYR A 153 11.66 4.27 8.09
C TYR A 153 11.91 3.34 9.27
N ILE A 154 12.39 2.12 9.03
CA ILE A 154 12.70 1.15 10.09
C ILE A 154 13.80 1.68 11.01
N GLU A 155 14.82 2.33 10.46
CA GLU A 155 15.92 2.90 11.24
C GLU A 155 15.54 4.16 12.04
N ASN A 156 14.56 4.93 11.56
CA ASN A 156 14.20 6.25 12.10
C ASN A 156 12.80 6.27 12.73
N GLN A 157 12.22 5.10 13.01
CA GLN A 157 10.86 4.98 13.50
C GLN A 157 10.68 5.77 14.81
N SER A 158 9.74 6.70 14.81
CA SER A 158 9.38 7.48 15.98
C SER A 158 7.91 7.86 15.91
N PHE A 159 7.31 8.13 17.07
CA PHE A 159 5.90 8.53 17.15
C PHE A 159 5.59 9.76 16.28
N LEU A 160 6.47 10.77 16.30
CA LEU A 160 6.31 11.98 15.50
C LEU A 160 6.41 11.70 13.99
N LEU A 161 7.31 10.81 13.58
CA LEU A 161 7.42 10.38 12.19
C LEU A 161 6.13 9.68 11.72
N ASP A 162 5.59 8.78 12.54
CA ASP A 162 4.35 8.07 12.24
C ASP A 162 3.17 9.02 12.07
N VAL A 163 2.99 9.97 13.00
CA VAL A 163 1.94 11.00 12.92
C VAL A 163 2.09 11.82 11.64
N ASN A 164 3.30 12.27 11.31
CA ASN A 164 3.56 13.04 10.09
C ASN A 164 3.21 12.23 8.83
N LEU A 165 3.64 10.97 8.75
CA LEU A 165 3.35 10.09 7.61
C LEU A 165 1.83 9.86 7.43
N ILE A 166 1.09 9.68 8.52
CA ILE A 166 -0.38 9.56 8.48
C ILE A 166 -1.03 10.83 7.94
N ILE A 167 -0.65 12.01 8.46
CA ILE A 167 -1.20 13.30 8.04
C ILE A 167 -0.94 13.52 6.54
N TYR A 168 0.27 13.26 6.06
CA TYR A 168 0.58 13.40 4.64
C TYR A 168 -0.14 12.40 3.76
N SER A 169 -0.25 11.13 4.20
CA SER A 169 -1.02 10.11 3.49
C SER A 169 -2.49 10.52 3.34
N PHE A 170 -3.09 11.08 4.41
CA PHE A 170 -4.45 11.61 4.37
C PHE A 170 -4.56 12.79 3.41
N TRP A 171 -3.62 13.73 3.45
CA TRP A 171 -3.60 14.90 2.56
C TRP A 171 -3.47 14.54 1.08
N ILE A 172 -2.61 13.56 0.75
CA ILE A 172 -2.46 13.04 -0.62
C ILE A 172 -3.77 12.42 -1.11
N SER A 173 -4.43 11.65 -0.26
CA SER A 173 -5.73 11.02 -0.55
C SER A 173 -6.83 12.05 -0.74
N PHE A 174 -6.90 13.07 0.12
CA PHE A 174 -7.90 14.14 0.03
C PHE A 174 -7.73 15.01 -1.21
N LYS A 175 -6.48 15.33 -1.60
CA LYS A 175 -6.22 16.09 -2.83
C LYS A 175 -6.37 15.26 -4.10
N SER A 176 -6.66 13.96 -3.99
CA SER A 176 -6.74 13.05 -5.13
C SER A 176 -5.48 13.09 -6.01
N LYS A 177 -4.33 13.48 -5.45
CA LYS A 177 -3.09 13.64 -6.20
C LYS A 177 -2.31 12.35 -6.39
N TRP A 178 -2.91 11.23 -5.98
CA TRP A 178 -3.13 10.09 -6.85
C TRP A 178 -2.23 10.08 -8.10
N ASP A 179 -2.78 10.53 -9.23
CA ASP A 179 -2.21 10.36 -10.57
C ASP A 179 -1.23 11.44 -11.06
N SER A 180 -0.70 12.27 -10.16
CA SER A 180 0.33 13.24 -10.59
C SER A 180 1.70 12.55 -10.71
N SER A 181 2.33 12.55 -11.88
CA SER A 181 3.68 11.97 -12.13
C SER A 181 4.82 12.62 -11.34
N ARG A 182 4.52 13.65 -10.55
CA ARG A 182 5.48 14.37 -9.71
C ARG A 182 5.41 13.82 -8.30
N SER A 183 6.57 13.63 -7.66
CA SER A 183 6.61 13.39 -6.21
C SER A 183 5.71 14.41 -5.52
N PRO A 184 4.90 14.00 -4.52
CA PRO A 184 4.01 14.93 -3.87
C PRO A 184 4.75 16.21 -3.46
N LEU A 185 6.00 16.14 -2.99
CA LEU A 185 6.83 17.32 -2.71
C LEU A 185 8.35 17.10 -2.83
N PRO A 186 9.08 17.95 -3.58
CA PRO A 186 10.51 18.21 -3.39
C PRO A 186 10.79 19.00 -2.09
N ARG A 187 9.83 19.83 -1.63
CA ARG A 187 10.01 20.74 -0.48
C ARG A 187 9.85 20.09 0.90
N GLN A 188 9.26 18.89 1.00
CA GLN A 188 9.04 18.23 2.30
C GLN A 188 10.16 17.27 2.69
N ALA A 189 11.10 17.02 1.79
CA ALA A 189 12.32 16.29 2.09
C ALA A 189 13.05 16.89 3.31
N ASN A 190 13.06 18.22 3.42
CA ASN A 190 13.67 18.93 4.56
C ASN A 190 12.93 18.71 5.89
N ILE A 191 11.61 18.46 5.88
CA ILE A 191 10.82 18.19 7.09
C ILE A 191 11.18 16.84 7.70
N PHE A 192 11.61 15.90 6.86
CA PHE A 192 12.05 14.56 7.27
C PHE A 192 13.60 14.43 7.33
N GLY A 193 14.34 15.55 7.32
CA GLY A 193 15.81 15.55 7.43
C GLY A 193 16.57 14.94 6.25
N LYS A 194 16.05 15.08 5.01
CA LYS A 194 16.55 14.34 3.83
C LYS A 194 17.57 15.09 2.95
N SER A 195 18.84 15.11 3.36
CA SER A 195 19.93 15.24 2.37
C SER A 195 20.23 13.92 1.63
N GLN A 196 19.93 12.78 2.27
CA GLN A 196 20.36 11.43 1.86
C GLN A 196 19.52 10.72 0.76
N PHE A 197 18.37 11.27 0.36
CA PHE A 197 17.50 10.70 -0.69
C PHE A 197 17.51 11.48 -2.01
N LEU A 198 18.21 12.61 -2.05
CA LEU A 198 18.28 13.50 -3.22
C LEU A 198 19.41 13.12 -4.18
N THR A 199 20.26 12.16 -3.81
CA THR A 199 21.20 11.53 -4.73
C THR A 199 20.54 10.29 -5.34
N PRO A 200 20.30 10.26 -6.66
CA PRO A 200 20.14 8.99 -7.33
C PRO A 200 21.36 8.13 -6.98
N GLY A 201 21.15 6.83 -6.74
CA GLY A 201 22.29 5.91 -6.70
C GLY A 201 23.06 5.99 -8.02
N PRO A 202 24.36 5.66 -8.03
CA PRO A 202 25.17 5.67 -9.25
C PRO A 202 24.54 4.83 -10.36
#